data_AF-E8KIN7-F1
#
_entry.id   AF-E8KIN7-F1
#
_cell.length_a   1.000
_cell.length_b   1.000
_cell.length_c   1.000
_cell.angle_alpha   90.00
_cell.angle_beta   90.00
_cell.angle_gamma   90.00
#
_symmetry.space_group_name_H-M   'P 1'
#
loop_
_entity.id
_entity.type
_entity.pdbx_description
1 polymer ?
#
loop_
_entity_poly.entity_id
_entity_poly.type
_entity_poly.pdbx_seq_one_letter_code
_entity_poly.pdbx_strand_id
1 'polypeptide(L)' 'MKKHSFAPVANLGVDVKLTDKLSFNAAAWYTRIKTTAKFDALGAKREVKLKLDPVVLFAGFGINF' A
#
# COMPACT_ATOMS: atom_id res chain seq x y z
N MET A 1 17.15 13.50 -2.42
CA MET A 1 17.27 12.47 -1.36
C MET A 1 16.11 11.50 -1.46
N LYS A 2 16.41 10.22 -1.69
CA LYS A 2 15.43 9.13 -1.81
C LYS A 2 14.64 8.98 -0.50
N LYS A 3 13.35 9.35 -0.49
CA LYS A 3 12.40 9.09 0.61
C LYS A 3 11.73 7.74 0.35
N HIS A 4 12.39 6.64 0.68
CA HIS A 4 11.75 5.32 0.63
C HIS A 4 11.31 4.94 2.05
N SER A 5 10.02 4.66 2.22
CA SER A 5 9.47 4.07 3.44
C SER A 5 9.35 2.57 3.22
N PHE A 6 10.08 1.78 4.01
CA PHE A 6 9.97 0.33 4.03
C PHE A 6 9.40 -0.11 5.37
N ALA A 7 8.42 -1.00 5.34
CA ALA A 7 7.77 -1.48 6.55
C ALA A 7 7.13 -2.84 6.35
N PRO A 8 7.00 -3.64 7.43
CA PRO A 8 6.25 -4.89 7.37
C PRO A 8 4.77 -4.60 7.08
N VAL A 9 4.17 -5.46 6.25
CA VAL A 9 2.76 -5.43 5.86
C VAL A 9 2.12 -6.75 6.27
N ALA A 10 0.94 -6.68 6.90
CA ALA A 10 0.10 -7.85 7.08
C ALA A 10 -0.84 -7.96 5.88
N ASN A 11 -0.92 -9.13 5.26
CA ASN A 11 -1.83 -9.41 4.14
C ASN A 11 -2.83 -10.50 4.53
N LEU A 12 -4.07 -10.33 4.09
CA LEU A 12 -5.13 -11.32 4.14
C LEU A 12 -5.82 -11.35 2.78
N GLY A 13 -5.97 -12.51 2.16
CA GLY A 13 -6.61 -12.61 0.86
C GLY A 13 -7.29 -13.96 0.65
N VAL A 14 -8.27 -13.95 -0.25
CA VAL A 14 -9.00 -15.11 -0.74
C VAL A 14 -8.88 -15.13 -2.27
N ASP A 15 -8.60 -16.30 -2.81
CA ASP A 15 -8.58 -16.57 -4.24
C ASP A 15 -9.65 -17.61 -4.57
N VAL A 16 -10.46 -17.32 -5.58
CA VAL A 16 -11.52 -18.20 -6.08
C VAL A 16 -11.26 -18.47 -7.55
N LYS A 17 -10.98 -19.73 -7.88
CA LYS A 17 -10.87 -20.17 -9.27
C LYS A 17 -12.24 -20.12 -9.94
N LEU A 18 -12.32 -19.48 -11.10
CA LEU A 18 -13.53 -19.40 -11.93
C LEU A 18 -13.46 -20.40 -13.09
N THR A 19 -12.31 -20.49 -13.73
CA THR A 19 -11.99 -21.48 -14.77
C THR A 19 -10.53 -21.92 -14.62
N ASP A 20 -10.07 -22.86 -15.47
CA ASP A 20 -8.69 -23.36 -15.43
C ASP A 20 -7.63 -22.27 -15.64
N LYS A 21 -8.00 -21.14 -16.28
CA LYS A 21 -7.09 -20.04 -16.59
C LYS A 21 -7.46 -18.72 -15.92
N LEU A 22 -8.64 -18.63 -15.29
CA LEU A 22 -9.16 -17.38 -14.70
C LEU A 22 -9.46 -17.59 -13.21
N SER A 23 -8.91 -16.73 -12.36
CA SER A 23 -9.27 -16.63 -10.96
C SER A 23 -9.77 -15.24 -10.60
N PHE A 24 -10.60 -15.16 -9.56
CA PHE A 24 -10.95 -13.92 -8.88
C PHE A 24 -10.19 -13.86 -7.56
N ASN A 25 -9.54 -12.73 -7.30
CA ASN A 25 -8.76 -12.49 -6.10
C ASN A 25 -9.33 -11.30 -5.35
N ALA A 26 -9.57 -11.47 -4.05
CA ALA A 26 -9.90 -10.39 -3.14
C ALA A 26 -8.88 -10.37 -1.98
N ALA A 27 -8.34 -9.20 -1.68
CA ALA A 27 -7.28 -9.07 -0.68
C ALA A 27 -7.37 -7.76 0.10
N ALA A 28 -6.86 -7.81 1.32
CA ALA A 28 -6.70 -6.69 2.22
C ALA A 28 -5.25 -6.66 2.74
N TRP A 29 -4.67 -5.47 2.83
CA TRP A 29 -3.36 -5.25 3.43
C TRP A 29 -3.46 -4.19 4.51
N TYR A 30 -2.89 -4.48 5.67
CA TYR A 30 -2.62 -3.47 6.68
C TYR A 30 -1.16 -3.05 6.56
N THR A 31 -0.95 -1.80 6.14
CA THR A 31 0.38 -1.26 5.87
C THR A 31 0.72 -0.20 6.91
N ARG A 32 1.99 -0.15 7.34
CA ARG A 32 2.50 0.92 8.20
C ARG A 32 3.47 1.79 7.43
N ILE A 33 3.08 3.00 7.07
CA ILE A 33 3.86 3.90 6.24
C ILE A 33 4.34 5.07 7.11
N LYS A 34 5.66 5.27 7.19
CA LYS A 34 6.27 6.39 7.88
C LYS A 34 6.96 7.29 6.87
N THR A 35 6.48 8.51 6.73
CA THR A 35 7.04 9.46 5.75
C THR A 35 7.28 10.82 6.39
N THR A 36 8.26 11.56 5.87
CA THR A 36 8.54 12.92 6.30
C THR A 36 8.16 13.87 5.18
N ALA A 37 7.11 14.66 5.39
CA ALA A 37 6.78 15.78 4.51
C ALA A 37 7.78 16.92 4.78
N LYS A 38 8.38 17.44 3.70
CA LYS A 38 9.27 18.60 3.79
C LYS A 38 8.72 19.65 2.85
N PHE A 39 8.42 20.84 3.36
CA PHE A 39 7.87 21.94 2.58
C PHE A 39 8.43 23.28 3.06
N ASP A 40 8.53 24.24 2.14
CA ASP A 40 8.88 25.62 2.44
C ASP A 40 7.60 26.42 2.67
N ALA A 41 7.52 27.11 3.81
CA ALA A 41 6.42 28.01 4.12
C ALA A 41 6.97 29.30 4.74
N LEU A 42 6.58 30.45 4.20
CA LEU A 42 7.01 31.78 4.67
C LEU A 42 8.55 31.93 4.75
N GLY A 43 9.28 31.34 3.80
CA GLY A 43 10.75 31.38 3.76
C GLY A 43 11.45 30.44 4.76
N ALA A 44 10.70 29.62 5.50
CA ALA A 44 11.25 28.64 6.43
C ALA A 44 10.99 27.21 5.96
N LYS A 45 12.05 26.39 5.95
CA LYS A 45 11.96 24.95 5.72
C LYS A 45 11.32 24.28 6.93
N ARG A 46 10.20 23.61 6.71
CA ARG A 46 9.49 22.83 7.73
C ARG A 46 9.52 21.36 7.38
N GLU A 47 9.76 20.53 8.39
CA GLU A 47 9.67 19.08 8.29
C GLU A 47 8.58 18.57 9.23
N VAL A 48 7.65 17.78 8.69
CA VAL A 48 6.55 17.17 9.44
C VAL A 48 6.63 15.66 9.26
N LYS A 49 6.70 14.94 10.38
CA LYS A 49 6.67 13.48 10.40
C LYS A 49 5.21 13.02 10.32
N LEU A 50 4.91 12.22 9.31
CA LEU A 50 3.59 11.64 9.09
C LEU A 50 3.67 10.13 9.30
N LYS A 51 2.64 9.59 9.98
CA LYS A 51 2.40 8.16 10.12
C LYS A 51 1.05 7.86 9.49
N LEU A 52 1.06 6.94 8.54
CA LEU A 52 -0.14 6.46 7.87
C LEU A 52 -0.21 4.96 8.11
N ASP A 53 -1.31 4.49 8.69
CA ASP A 53 -1.56 3.07 8.90
C ASP A 53 -2.82 2.60 8.13
N PRO A 54 -2.83 2.69 6.78
CA PRO A 54 -4.04 2.42 6.01
C PRO A 54 -4.28 0.92 5.83
N VAL A 55 -5.58 0.61 5.68
CA VAL A 55 -6.05 -0.65 5.11
C VAL A 55 -6.24 -0.44 3.61
N VAL A 56 -5.53 -1.23 2.81
CA VAL A 56 -5.68 -1.27 1.35
C VAL A 56 -6.57 -2.47 1.01
N LEU A 57 -7.63 -2.25 0.23
CA LEU A 57 -8.53 -3.30 -0.23
C LEU A 57 -8.37 -3.47 -1.75
N PHE A 58 -8.41 -4.71 -2.21
CA PHE A 58 -8.31 -5.08 -3.62
C PHE A 58 -9.31 -6.17 -3.95
N ALA A 59 -9.87 -6.08 -5.16
CA ALA A 59 -10.64 -7.12 -5.80
C ALA A 59 -10.31 -7.08 -7.29
N GLY A 60 -10.01 -8.22 -7.90
CA GLY A 60 -9.61 -8.27 -9.30
C GLY A 60 -9.58 -9.70 -9.84
N PHE A 61 -9.25 -9.82 -11.12
CA PHE A 61 -9.12 -11.11 -11.81
C PHE A 61 -7.66 -11.39 -12.16
N GLY A 62 -7.25 -12.65 -12.05
CA GLY A 62 -5.94 -13.15 -12.46
C GLY A 62 -6.06 -14.12 -13.64
N ILE A 63 -5.14 -14.01 -14.60
CA ILE A 63 -5.01 -14.96 -15.72
C ILE A 63 -3.70 -15.74 -15.54
N ASN A 64 -3.78 -17.06 -15.53
CA ASN A 64 -2.61 -17.95 -15.48
C ASN A 64 -2.19 -18.31 -16.91
N PHE A 65 -0.92 -18.05 -17.24
CA PHE A 65 -0.29 -18.29 -18.54
C PHE A 65 0.68 -19.47 -18.50
#